data_AF-A0A359ICD4-F1
#
_entry.id   AF-A0A359ICD4-F1
#
_cell.length_a   1.000
_cell.length_b   1.000
_cell.length_c   1.000
_cell.angle_alpha   90.00
_cell.angle_beta   90.00
_cell.angle_gamma   90.00
#
_symmetry.space_group_name_H-M   'P 1'
#
loop_
_entity.id
_entity.type
_entity.pdbx_description
1 polymer ?
#
loop_
_entity_poly.entity_id
_entity_poly.type
_entity_poly.pdbx_seq_one_letter_code
_entity_poly.pdbx_strand_id
1 'polypeptide(L)' 'MHLTILGGGQEIGANAYLLEWHGRRILLDAGMNPVEQGYHSLVPADDIGPLDAVIISHGHFDHIGSLPLVYILCSPRH' A
#
# COMPACT_ATOMS: atom_id res chain seq x y z
N MET A 1 18.43 3.29 -0.13
CA MET A 1 17.15 3.32 0.61
C MET A 1 16.32 4.40 -0.04
N HIS A 2 15.15 4.04 -0.53
CA HIS A 2 14.24 4.95 -1.23
C HIS A 2 12.84 4.75 -0.67
N LEU A 3 12.16 5.84 -0.30
CA LEU A 3 10.80 5.81 0.23
C LEU A 3 9.90 6.55 -0.76
N THR A 4 8.91 5.85 -1.31
CA THR A 4 7.90 6.43 -2.19
C THR A 4 6.58 6.54 -1.43
N ILE A 5 5.99 7.72 -1.45
CA ILE A 5 4.67 7.97 -0.85
C ILE A 5 3.62 7.61 -1.90
N LEU A 6 2.84 6.56 -1.64
CA LEU A 6 1.78 6.09 -2.54
C LEU A 6 0.41 6.65 -2.13
N GLY A 7 0.23 6.96 -0.85
CA GLY A 7 -0.95 7.63 -0.31
C GLY A 7 -0.72 8.15 1.12
N GLY A 8 -1.58 9.06 1.57
CA GLY A 8 -1.48 9.69 2.90
C GLY A 8 -0.38 10.78 3.01
N GLY A 9 0.16 11.24 1.87
CA GLY A 9 1.17 12.31 1.81
C GLY A 9 0.60 13.72 1.69
N GLN A 10 -0.52 13.87 0.98
CA GLN A 10 -1.21 15.13 0.75
C GLN A 10 -2.75 15.01 0.84
N GLU A 11 -3.25 13.83 1.21
CA GLU A 11 -4.67 13.53 1.32
C GLU A 11 -5.00 12.80 2.63
N ILE A 12 -6.29 12.63 2.92
CA ILE A 12 -6.77 11.92 4.10
C ILE A 12 -6.93 10.44 3.78
N GLY A 13 -6.21 9.58 4.52
CA GLY A 13 -6.31 8.12 4.41
C GLY A 13 -5.55 7.54 3.21
N ALA A 14 -5.92 6.32 2.79
CA ALA A 14 -5.16 5.53 1.82
C ALA A 14 -3.67 5.42 2.15
N ASN A 15 -3.31 5.34 3.44
CA ASN A 15 -1.93 5.34 3.89
C ASN A 15 -1.19 4.15 3.28
N ALA A 16 -0.16 4.44 2.49
CA ALA A 16 0.70 3.45 1.87
C ALA A 16 2.04 4.07 1.48
N TYR A 17 3.13 3.42 1.89
CA TYR A 17 4.48 3.88 1.62
C TYR A 17 5.35 2.71 1.17
N LEU A 18 5.94 2.81 -0.01
CA LEU A 18 6.83 1.79 -0.54
C LEU A 18 8.27 2.10 -0.12
N LEU A 19 8.85 1.20 0.66
CA LEU A 19 10.26 1.24 1.03
C LEU A 19 11.05 0.27 0.16
N GLU A 20 12.01 0.81 -0.59
CA GLU A 20 12.97 0.05 -1.37
C GLU A 20 14.36 0.12 -0.72
N TRP A 21 14.86 -1.02 -0.24
CA TRP A 21 16.13 -1.09 0.47
C TRP A 21 16.83 -2.45 0.27
N HIS A 22 18.11 -2.41 -0.13
CA HIS A 22 18.92 -3.60 -0.44
C HIS A 22 18.24 -4.59 -1.39
N GLY A 23 17.58 -4.07 -2.44
CA GLY A 23 16.88 -4.90 -3.43
C GLY A 23 15.57 -5.51 -2.93
N ARG A 24 15.13 -5.17 -1.71
CA ARG A 24 13.84 -5.57 -1.15
C ARG A 24 12.82 -4.47 -1.30
N ARG A 25 11.56 -4.86 -1.48
CA ARG A 25 10.38 -3.99 -1.54
C ARG A 25 9.46 -4.32 -0.39
N ILE A 26 9.27 -3.35 0.51
CA ILE A 26 8.44 -3.48 1.69
C ILE A 26 7.36 -2.41 1.60
N LEU A 27 6.10 -2.81 1.68
CA LEU A 27 4.99 -1.86 1.77
C LEU A 27 4.66 -1.60 3.24
N LEU A 28 4.61 -0.33 3.62
CA LEU A 28 4.17 0.14 4.93
C LEU A 28 2.74 0.63 4.79
N ASP A 29 1.81 -0.06 5.45
CA ASP A 29 0.36 0.11 5.34
C ASP A 29 -0.22 -0.08 3.91
N ALA A 30 -1.51 -0.42 3.86
CA ALA A 30 -2.27 -0.62 2.64
C ALA A 30 -3.70 -0.08 2.85
N GLY A 31 -3.80 1.23 3.05
CA GLY A 31 -5.03 1.90 3.43
C GLY A 31 -6.09 2.02 2.35
N MET A 32 -7.30 2.42 2.75
CA MET A 32 -8.32 2.94 1.84
C MET A 32 -8.70 4.36 2.25
N ASN A 33 -8.88 5.26 1.28
CA ASN A 33 -9.37 6.61 1.54
C ASN A 33 -10.85 6.53 1.97
N PRO A 34 -11.24 7.07 3.13
CA PRO A 34 -12.60 6.95 3.65
C PRO A 34 -13.63 7.86 2.97
N VAL A 35 -13.18 8.82 2.17
CA VAL A 35 -14.03 9.83 1.49
C VAL A 35 -14.25 9.47 0.03
N GLU A 36 -13.21 8.99 -0.65
CA GLU A 36 -13.28 8.57 -2.05
C GLU A 36 -14.09 7.28 -2.25
N GLN A 37 -14.50 7.01 -3.49
CA GLN A 37 -15.29 5.84 -3.83
C GLN A 37 -14.64 4.97 -4.92
N GLY A 38 -14.93 3.67 -4.87
CA GLY A 38 -14.49 2.71 -5.88
C GLY A 38 -12.97 2.58 -5.92
N TYR A 39 -12.39 2.49 -7.13
CA TYR A 39 -10.94 2.34 -7.27
C TYR A 39 -10.14 3.56 -6.81
N HIS A 40 -10.75 4.76 -6.80
CA HIS A 40 -10.10 5.98 -6.33
C HIS A 40 -9.86 5.99 -4.81
N SER A 41 -10.55 5.13 -4.05
CA SER A 41 -10.28 4.99 -2.63
C SER A 41 -9.11 4.06 -2.33
N LEU A 42 -8.60 3.31 -3.31
CA LEU A 42 -7.59 2.27 -3.09
C LEU A 42 -6.17 2.78 -3.36
N VAL A 43 -5.19 2.10 -2.78
CA VAL A 43 -3.77 2.31 -3.09
C VAL A 43 -3.51 1.91 -4.55
N PRO A 44 -2.70 2.66 -5.31
CA PRO A 44 -2.32 2.33 -6.69
C PRO A 44 -1.35 1.14 -6.73
N ALA A 45 -1.88 -0.06 -6.45
CA ALA A 45 -1.10 -1.29 -6.27
C ALA A 45 -0.55 -1.89 -7.58
N ASP A 46 -1.10 -1.49 -8.73
CA ASP A 46 -0.71 -2.01 -10.05
C ASP A 46 0.77 -1.71 -10.40
N ASP A 47 1.30 -0.58 -9.93
CA ASP A 47 2.66 -0.12 -10.25
C ASP A 47 3.72 -0.54 -9.21
N ILE A 48 3.32 -1.15 -8.10
CA ILE A 48 4.23 -1.52 -6.99
C ILE A 48 5.10 -2.73 -7.36
N GLY A 49 4.53 -3.68 -8.11
CA GLY A 49 5.17 -4.96 -8.40
C GLY A 49 5.26 -5.91 -7.20
N PRO A 50 6.07 -6.97 -7.26
CA PRO A 50 6.15 -7.96 -6.19
C PRO A 50 6.76 -7.36 -4.92
N LEU A 51 6.14 -7.68 -3.79
CA LEU A 51 6.58 -7.26 -2.45
C LEU A 51 7.20 -8.43 -1.69
N ASP A 52 8.25 -8.15 -0.92
CA ASP A 52 8.83 -9.12 0.02
C ASP A 52 8.05 -9.17 1.34
N ALA A 53 7.48 -8.03 1.74
CA ALA A 53 6.69 -7.92 2.97
C ALA A 53 5.71 -6.75 2.90
N VAL A 54 4.65 -6.87 3.70
CA VAL A 54 3.74 -5.78 4.06
C VAL A 54 3.77 -5.65 5.58
N ILE A 55 3.98 -4.43 6.09
CA ILE A 55 3.96 -4.12 7.52
C ILE A 55 2.77 -3.20 7.77
N ILE A 56 1.87 -3.63 8.65
CA ILE A 56 0.70 -2.85 9.05
C ILE A 56 0.96 -2.21 10.40
N SER A 57 0.79 -0.90 10.49
CA SER A 57 0.96 -0.14 11.72
C SER A 57 -0.14 -0.44 12.74
N HIS A 58 -1.41 -0.47 12.31
CA HIS A 58 -2.57 -0.82 13.12
C HIS A 58 -3.81 -1.13 12.27
N GLY A 59 -4.89 -1.60 12.91
CA GLY A 59 -6.06 -2.16 12.25
C GLY A 59 -7.14 -1.19 11.77
N HIS A 60 -6.85 0.11 11.62
CA HIS A 60 -7.83 1.03 11.06
C HIS A 60 -7.92 0.90 9.54
N PHE A 61 -9.10 1.20 9.01
CA PHE A 61 -9.46 0.94 7.62
C PHE A 61 -8.62 1.75 6.62
N ASP A 62 -8.20 2.95 7.01
CA ASP A 62 -7.27 3.79 6.28
C ASP A 62 -5.81 3.31 6.32
N HIS A 63 -5.53 2.18 6.96
CA HIS A 63 -4.24 1.47 6.94
C HIS A 63 -4.32 0.04 6.42
N ILE A 64 -5.51 -0.58 6.37
CA ILE A 64 -5.67 -1.99 5.92
C ILE A 64 -6.66 -2.19 4.78
N GLY A 65 -7.43 -1.17 4.40
CA GLY A 65 -8.57 -1.31 3.50
C GLY A 65 -8.23 -1.82 2.09
N SER A 66 -7.03 -1.54 1.59
CA SER A 66 -6.52 -2.04 0.30
C SER A 66 -5.69 -3.32 0.41
N LEU A 67 -5.48 -3.87 1.62
CA LEU A 67 -4.62 -5.03 1.83
C LEU A 67 -4.99 -6.26 0.97
N PRO A 68 -6.28 -6.63 0.79
CA PRO A 68 -6.64 -7.74 -0.09
C PRO A 68 -6.23 -7.52 -1.55
N LEU A 69 -6.37 -6.30 -2.06
CA LEU A 69 -5.96 -5.94 -3.42
C LEU A 69 -4.43 -6.04 -3.58
N VAL A 70 -3.69 -5.49 -2.61
CA VAL A 70 -2.22 -5.59 -2.57
C VAL A 70 -1.79 -7.05 -2.58
N TYR A 71 -2.44 -7.93 -1.80
CA TYR A 71 -2.13 -9.35 -1.81
C TYR A 71 -2.32 -9.97 -3.21
N ILE A 72 -3.40 -9.64 -3.92
CA ILE A 72 -3.68 -10.19 -5.25
C ILE A 72 -2.66 -9.72 -6.29
N LEU A 73 -2.30 -8.44 -6.27
CA LEU A 73 -1.48 -7.83 -7.33
C LEU A 73 0.02 -7.94 -7.08
N CYS A 74 0.43 -7.89 -5.81
CA CYS A 74 1.84 -7.77 -5.40
C CYS A 74 2.41 -9.05 -4.79
N SER A 75 1.64 -10.13 -4.68
CA SER A 75 2.20 -11.41 -4.23
C SER A 75 3.17 -11.98 -5.27
N PRO A 76 4.31 -12.57 -4.85
CA PRO A 76 5.17 -13.34 -5.74
C PRO A 76 4.34 -14.44 -6.43
N ARG A 77 4.34 -14.45 -7.77
CA ARG A 77 3.76 -15.55 -8.54
C ARG A 77 4.77 -16.70 -8.55
N HIS A 78 4.49 -17.74 -7.78
CA HIS A 78 5.20 -19.02 -7.87
C HIS A 78 4.76 -19.79 -9.11
#